data_AF-A0A382WYE3-F1
#
_entry.id   AF-A0A382WYE3-F1
#
_cell.length_a   1.000
_cell.length_b   1.000
_cell.length_c   1.000
_cell.angle_alpha   90.00
_cell.angle_beta   90.00
_cell.angle_gamma   90.00
#
_symmetry.space_group_name_H-M   'P 1'
#
loop_
_entity.id
_entity.type
_entity.pdbx_description
1 polymer ?
#
loop_
_entity_poly.entity_id
_entity_poly.type
_entity_poly.pdbx_seq_one_letter_code
_entity_poly.pdbx_strand_id
1 'polypeptide(L)'
;MHVLNRLGGLTGNRIVSLGCSGGEASLVGDRGEGLDLVLPAFDDGRVERIRSALGDGAETDLVSVSNPFDYHTFIWGDRQRLTATFSAAIAPGSSAGGALDDGPDAAVLVLDFPSSNPELGLDDASWWPTLEAFGAASCATGTPGIVAASMAENLPPVVEAAAVDLGLVPVRGIDEALVTLEATAWWGRRVDAPAPAPATPVAGAAGDHVVLSEAEAKAWLGGHGVPVPAGELVSVADAATTAERIGWPVVVKVVGVGHKSDVDGVVLDLHDGV
;
A
#
# COMPACT_ATOMS: atom_id res chain seq x y z
N MET A 1 -0.74 0.54 -5.54
CA MET A 1 -1.45 -0.77 -5.56
C MET A 1 -0.55 -1.98 -5.27
N HIS A 2 0.74 -1.99 -5.66
CA HIS A 2 1.62 -3.15 -5.42
C HIS A 2 1.79 -3.51 -3.94
N VAL A 3 1.92 -2.52 -3.04
CA VAL A 3 2.01 -2.74 -1.58
C VAL A 3 0.78 -3.46 -1.03
N LEU A 4 -0.42 -2.91 -1.25
CA LEU A 4 -1.68 -3.54 -0.80
C LEU A 4 -1.87 -4.96 -1.34
N ASN A 5 -1.52 -5.22 -2.61
CA ASN A 5 -1.63 -6.56 -3.18
C ASN A 5 -0.66 -7.57 -2.54
N ARG A 6 0.53 -7.12 -2.14
CA ARG A 6 1.57 -8.00 -1.55
C ARG A 6 1.40 -8.19 -0.05
N LEU A 7 1.06 -7.12 0.68
CA LEU A 7 0.95 -7.14 2.14
C LEU A 7 -0.45 -7.47 2.63
N GLY A 8 -1.48 -7.35 1.77
CA GLY A 8 -2.85 -7.25 2.23
C GLY A 8 -3.08 -5.92 2.94
N GLY A 9 -4.21 -5.79 3.65
CA GLY A 9 -4.48 -4.59 4.45
C GLY A 9 -3.66 -4.59 5.74
N LEU A 10 -2.97 -3.48 6.04
CA LEU A 10 -2.24 -3.32 7.29
C LEU A 10 -3.19 -3.04 8.45
N THR A 11 -2.87 -3.56 9.63
CA THR A 11 -3.67 -3.40 10.87
C THR A 11 -3.65 -1.99 11.43
N GLY A 12 -2.65 -1.21 11.06
CA GLY A 12 -2.44 0.15 11.53
C GLY A 12 -1.55 0.94 10.58
N ASN A 13 -1.19 2.14 11.01
CA ASN A 13 -0.45 3.12 10.23
C ASN A 13 0.88 3.54 10.89
N ARG A 14 1.38 2.75 11.85
CA ARG A 14 2.66 3.01 12.53
C ARG A 14 3.78 2.48 11.66
N ILE A 15 4.71 3.34 11.24
CA ILE A 15 5.84 2.92 10.41
C ILE A 15 7.17 3.28 11.04
N VAL A 16 8.17 2.45 10.77
CA VAL A 16 9.58 2.80 10.98
C VAL A 16 10.21 3.00 9.62
N SER A 17 10.93 4.10 9.46
CA SER A 17 11.77 4.31 8.27
C SER A 17 13.25 4.24 8.62
N LEU A 18 14.03 3.65 7.73
CA LEU A 18 15.47 3.49 7.84
C LEU A 18 16.12 4.06 6.57
N GLY A 19 17.17 4.84 6.74
CA GLY A 19 17.98 5.40 5.65
C GLY A 19 19.45 5.50 6.06
N CYS A 20 20.34 5.57 5.08
CA CYS A 20 21.78 5.66 5.32
C CYS A 20 22.30 7.10 5.45
N SER A 21 21.40 8.07 5.25
CA SER A 21 21.69 9.50 5.30
C SER A 21 20.56 10.29 5.95
N GLY A 22 20.92 11.29 6.74
CA GLY A 22 19.96 12.23 7.34
C GLY A 22 19.09 12.96 6.33
N GLY A 23 19.55 13.12 5.08
CA GLY A 23 18.72 13.68 4.01
C GLY A 23 17.52 12.80 3.65
N GLU A 24 17.70 11.48 3.63
CA GLU A 24 16.61 10.51 3.40
C GLU A 24 15.64 10.50 4.58
N ALA A 25 16.18 10.55 5.80
CA ALA A 25 15.39 10.65 7.02
C ALA A 25 14.53 11.93 7.04
N SER A 26 15.11 13.08 6.71
CA SER A 26 14.37 14.34 6.56
C SER A 26 13.32 14.25 5.45
N LEU A 27 13.66 13.68 4.30
CA LEU A 27 12.72 13.56 3.19
C LEU A 27 11.51 12.69 3.57
N VAL A 28 11.72 11.54 4.22
CA VAL A 28 10.59 10.71 4.70
C VAL A 28 9.75 11.47 5.73
N GLY A 29 10.39 12.21 6.65
CA GLY A 29 9.69 13.04 7.63
C GLY A 29 8.81 14.11 6.98
N ASP A 30 9.38 14.89 6.05
CA ASP A 30 8.70 15.97 5.35
C ASP A 30 7.59 15.43 4.43
N ARG A 31 7.85 14.34 3.69
CA ARG A 31 6.88 13.72 2.77
C ARG A 31 5.78 12.95 3.49
N GLY A 32 6.02 12.54 4.74
CA GLY A 32 4.99 11.99 5.62
C GLY A 32 4.00 13.05 6.13
N GLU A 33 4.35 14.34 6.09
CA GLU A 33 3.48 15.41 6.57
C GLU A 33 2.17 15.46 5.77
N GLY A 34 1.05 15.43 6.49
CA GLY A 34 -0.29 15.45 5.89
C GLY A 34 -0.85 14.06 5.52
N LEU A 35 -0.07 12.98 5.66
CA LEU A 35 -0.56 11.61 5.58
C LEU A 35 -1.01 11.10 6.95
N ASP A 36 -1.99 10.19 6.98
CA ASP A 36 -2.39 9.41 8.15
C ASP A 36 -1.38 8.28 8.43
N LEU A 37 -0.10 8.64 8.55
CA LEU A 37 1.01 7.76 8.95
C LEU A 37 1.62 8.26 10.26
N VAL A 38 1.98 7.33 11.14
CA VAL A 38 2.59 7.64 12.43
C VAL A 38 4.01 7.10 12.45
N LEU A 39 4.99 7.98 12.66
CA LEU A 39 6.39 7.59 12.89
C LEU A 39 6.67 7.69 14.39
N PRO A 40 6.38 6.64 15.18
CA PRO A 40 6.54 6.71 16.63
C PRO A 40 8.01 6.89 16.99
N ALA A 41 8.29 7.76 17.96
CA ALA A 41 9.59 7.83 18.59
C ALA A 41 9.95 6.46 19.21
N PHE A 42 11.23 6.11 19.15
CA PHE A 42 11.74 4.91 19.81
C PHE A 42 11.74 5.11 21.32
N ASP A 43 11.24 4.12 22.06
CA ASP A 43 11.37 4.09 23.50
C ASP A 43 12.82 3.76 23.93
N ASP A 44 13.14 4.00 25.19
CA ASP A 44 14.49 3.78 25.74
C ASP A 44 14.97 2.34 25.52
N GLY A 45 14.07 1.36 25.59
CA GLY A 45 14.40 -0.05 25.38
C GLY A 45 14.76 -0.36 23.94
N ARG A 46 14.05 0.20 22.95
CA ARG A 46 14.39 0.07 21.53
C ARG A 46 15.68 0.83 21.22
N VAL A 47 15.86 2.03 21.77
CA VAL A 47 17.10 2.80 21.63
C VAL A 47 18.31 1.99 22.13
N GLU A 48 18.20 1.37 23.31
CA GLU A 48 19.27 0.52 23.87
C GLU A 48 19.58 -0.69 22.97
N ARG A 49 18.55 -1.39 22.48
CA ARG A 49 18.73 -2.51 21.53
C ARG A 49 19.41 -2.09 20.23
N ILE A 50 18.99 -0.96 19.66
CA ILE A 50 19.60 -0.41 18.44
C ILE A 50 21.07 -0.06 18.69
N ARG A 51 21.38 0.64 19.80
CA ARG A 51 22.75 0.99 20.17
C ARG A 51 23.63 -0.25 20.36
N SER A 52 23.13 -1.25 21.08
CA SER A 52 23.84 -2.52 21.25
C SER A 52 24.12 -3.23 19.92
N ALA A 53 23.17 -3.18 18.98
CA ALA A 53 23.32 -3.80 17.66
C ALA A 53 24.27 -3.03 16.73
N LEU A 54 24.29 -1.69 16.78
CA LEU A 54 25.28 -0.87 16.08
C LEU A 54 26.71 -1.20 16.52
N GLY A 55 26.86 -1.54 17.81
CA GLY A 55 28.14 -1.87 18.45
C GLY A 55 28.91 -0.64 18.90
N ASP A 56 30.04 -0.89 19.57
CA ASP A 56 30.86 0.17 20.17
C ASP A 56 31.78 0.84 19.13
N GLY A 57 31.97 2.16 19.27
CA GLY A 57 32.90 2.92 18.46
C GLY A 57 32.59 4.41 18.43
N ALA A 58 33.63 5.25 18.29
CA ALA A 58 33.46 6.70 18.23
C ALA A 58 32.57 7.16 17.05
N GLU A 59 32.48 6.35 16.00
CA GLU A 59 31.63 6.59 14.83
C GLU A 59 30.16 6.22 15.11
N THR A 60 29.90 5.08 15.77
CA THR A 60 28.54 4.65 16.13
C THR A 60 27.93 5.50 17.24
N ASP A 61 28.75 6.18 18.04
CA ASP A 61 28.31 7.18 19.01
C ASP A 61 27.64 8.40 18.35
N LEU A 62 28.03 8.73 17.11
CA LEU A 62 27.48 9.86 16.35
C LEU A 62 26.09 9.58 15.77
N VAL A 63 25.68 8.32 15.71
CA VAL A 63 24.39 7.91 15.13
C VAL A 63 23.25 8.45 16.00
N SER A 64 22.35 9.24 15.40
CA SER A 64 21.12 9.68 16.08
C SER A 64 20.07 8.58 15.99
N VAL A 65 19.71 7.96 17.12
CA VAL A 65 18.72 6.88 17.16
C VAL A 65 17.32 7.47 17.34
N SER A 66 16.64 7.71 16.22
CA SER A 66 15.30 8.29 16.12
C SER A 66 14.48 7.60 15.03
N ASN A 67 13.21 7.97 14.87
CA ASN A 67 12.37 7.57 13.73
C ASN A 67 11.82 8.82 13.05
N PRO A 68 12.15 9.12 11.78
CA PRO A 68 13.00 8.38 10.85
C PRO A 68 14.42 8.06 11.37
N PHE A 69 14.94 6.89 11.01
CA PHE A 69 16.22 6.40 11.50
C PHE A 69 17.32 6.51 10.43
N ASP A 70 18.24 7.45 10.63
CA ASP A 70 19.52 7.50 9.91
C ASP A 70 20.51 6.56 10.60
N TYR A 71 20.73 5.37 10.03
CA TYR A 71 21.69 4.40 10.58
C TYR A 71 23.14 4.69 10.12
N HIS A 72 23.34 5.72 9.30
CA HIS A 72 24.60 6.08 8.65
C HIS A 72 25.21 4.94 7.80
N THR A 73 26.31 5.23 7.12
CA THR A 73 27.06 4.23 6.35
C THR A 73 28.17 3.54 7.16
N PHE A 74 28.25 3.72 8.48
CA PHE A 74 29.35 3.17 9.30
C PHE A 74 29.36 1.64 9.37
N ILE A 75 28.19 1.02 9.33
CA ILE A 75 28.02 -0.44 9.29
C ILE A 75 27.76 -0.95 7.86
N TRP A 76 27.99 -0.11 6.84
CA TRP A 76 27.75 -0.47 5.44
C TRP A 76 28.60 -1.65 5.00
N GLY A 77 27.99 -2.61 4.31
CA GLY A 77 28.65 -3.86 3.90
C GLY A 77 28.81 -4.90 5.03
N ASP A 78 28.62 -4.56 6.31
CA ASP A 78 28.55 -5.52 7.41
C ASP A 78 27.12 -6.05 7.54
N ARG A 79 26.80 -7.06 6.71
CA ARG A 79 25.46 -7.66 6.66
C ARG A 79 24.98 -8.11 8.05
N GLN A 80 25.87 -8.64 8.89
CA GLN A 80 25.49 -9.17 10.20
C GLN A 80 25.07 -8.04 11.15
N ARG A 81 25.85 -6.95 11.21
CA ARG A 81 25.48 -5.78 12.01
C ARG A 81 24.24 -5.09 11.46
N LEU A 82 24.14 -4.93 10.14
CA LEU A 82 22.95 -4.38 9.48
C LEU A 82 21.69 -5.16 9.84
N THR A 83 21.72 -6.50 9.76
CA THR A 83 20.56 -7.31 10.16
C THR A 83 20.21 -7.10 11.63
N ALA A 84 21.20 -7.11 12.53
CA ALA A 84 20.96 -6.91 13.95
C ALA A 84 20.34 -5.52 14.24
N THR A 85 20.89 -4.46 13.64
CA THR A 85 20.41 -3.08 13.79
C THR A 85 19.00 -2.91 13.23
N PHE A 86 18.73 -3.43 12.04
CA PHE A 86 17.41 -3.36 11.41
C PHE A 86 16.38 -4.15 12.20
N SER A 87 16.70 -5.38 12.64
CA SER A 87 15.82 -6.18 13.50
C SER A 87 15.52 -5.44 14.81
N ALA A 88 16.51 -4.83 15.46
CA ALA A 88 16.29 -4.07 16.69
C ALA A 88 15.35 -2.88 16.49
N ALA A 89 15.46 -2.19 15.35
CA ALA A 89 14.64 -1.04 15.02
C ALA A 89 13.18 -1.41 14.68
N ILE A 90 12.96 -2.53 13.99
CA ILE A 90 11.64 -2.86 13.42
C ILE A 90 10.91 -3.96 14.19
N ALA A 91 11.57 -4.64 15.12
CA ALA A 91 10.96 -5.67 15.94
C ALA A 91 9.82 -5.08 16.79
N PRO A 92 8.69 -5.79 16.88
CA PRO A 92 7.72 -5.56 17.96
C PRO A 92 8.44 -5.62 19.31
N GLY A 93 8.14 -4.68 20.19
CA GLY A 93 8.72 -4.67 21.52
C GLY A 93 8.24 -5.86 22.36
N SER A 94 9.07 -6.29 23.31
CA SER A 94 8.63 -7.18 24.39
C SER A 94 8.01 -6.34 25.50
N SER A 95 6.91 -6.80 26.09
CA SER A 95 6.17 -6.18 27.21
C SER A 95 6.92 -6.07 28.54
N ALA A 96 8.26 -6.10 28.53
CA ALA A 96 9.10 -5.92 29.70
C ALA A 96 9.14 -4.43 30.11
N GLY A 97 8.07 -3.94 30.75
CA GLY A 97 8.01 -2.56 31.26
C GLY A 97 6.62 -1.96 31.47
N GLY A 98 5.55 -2.63 31.03
CA GLY A 98 4.16 -2.20 31.30
C GLY A 98 3.54 -1.26 30.26
N ALA A 99 4.29 -0.78 29.27
CA ALA A 99 3.76 -0.26 28.01
C ALA A 99 4.13 -1.24 26.88
N LEU A 100 3.13 -1.67 26.10
CA LEU A 100 3.36 -2.50 24.91
C LEU A 100 3.92 -1.59 23.81
N ASP A 101 5.18 -1.77 23.45
CA ASP A 101 5.66 -1.31 22.14
C ASP A 101 5.18 -2.34 21.13
N ASP A 102 3.98 -2.11 20.57
CA ASP A 102 3.35 -3.01 19.58
C ASP A 102 4.15 -3.14 18.28
N GLY A 103 5.30 -2.46 18.17
CA GLY A 103 6.07 -2.38 16.95
C GLY A 103 5.46 -1.45 15.91
N PRO A 104 6.12 -1.34 14.76
CA PRO A 104 5.49 -0.78 13.57
C PRO A 104 4.60 -1.81 12.86
N ASP A 105 3.55 -1.32 12.21
CA ASP A 105 2.74 -2.09 11.26
C ASP A 105 3.51 -2.37 9.95
N ALA A 106 4.48 -1.52 9.59
CA ALA A 106 5.37 -1.73 8.45
C ALA A 106 6.71 -0.99 8.61
N ALA A 107 7.75 -1.48 7.93
CA ALA A 107 9.07 -0.87 7.88
C ALA A 107 9.41 -0.44 6.45
N VAL A 108 10.01 0.74 6.30
CA VAL A 108 10.48 1.28 5.02
C VAL A 108 11.99 1.46 5.06
N LEU A 109 12.72 0.79 4.19
CA LEU A 109 14.12 1.08 3.93
C LEU A 109 14.23 1.96 2.69
N VAL A 110 14.80 3.15 2.82
CA VAL A 110 15.26 3.94 1.69
C VAL A 110 16.63 3.42 1.27
N LEU A 111 16.75 2.93 0.03
CA LEU A 111 17.99 2.37 -0.49
C LEU A 111 18.13 2.64 -1.99
N ASP A 112 19.06 3.53 -2.32
CA ASP A 112 19.28 3.98 -3.70
C ASP A 112 20.40 3.19 -4.37
N PHE A 113 20.06 2.13 -5.10
CA PHE A 113 21.03 1.40 -5.91
C PHE A 113 21.52 2.27 -7.09
N PRO A 114 22.79 2.13 -7.49
CA PRO A 114 23.26 2.71 -8.74
C PRO A 114 22.58 2.04 -9.94
N SER A 115 22.65 2.70 -11.10
CA SER A 115 22.11 2.14 -12.34
C SER A 115 22.77 0.79 -12.68
N SER A 116 21.95 -0.18 -13.09
CA SER A 116 22.42 -1.47 -13.62
C SER A 116 22.84 -1.42 -15.10
N ASN A 117 22.89 -0.23 -15.72
CA ASN A 117 23.36 -0.08 -17.09
C ASN A 117 24.86 -0.45 -17.18
N PRO A 118 25.25 -1.53 -17.89
CA PRO A 118 26.64 -1.96 -18.00
C PRO A 118 27.56 -0.90 -18.64
N GLU A 119 27.02 0.00 -19.46
CA GLU A 119 27.79 1.07 -20.10
C GLU A 119 28.31 2.11 -19.10
N LEU A 120 27.64 2.27 -17.96
CA LEU A 120 28.05 3.22 -16.90
C LEU A 120 29.12 2.64 -15.98
N GLY A 121 29.29 1.31 -15.95
CA GLY A 121 30.33 0.63 -15.18
C GLY A 121 30.27 0.91 -13.66
N LEU A 122 29.08 1.15 -13.11
CA LEU A 122 28.89 1.42 -11.69
C LEU A 122 28.92 0.11 -10.90
N ASP A 123 29.61 0.12 -9.75
CA ASP A 123 29.68 -1.01 -8.83
C ASP A 123 28.55 -0.91 -7.80
N ASP A 124 27.69 -1.92 -7.76
CA ASP A 124 26.56 -2.04 -6.83
C ASP A 124 26.81 -3.06 -5.71
N ALA A 125 27.98 -3.72 -5.68
CA ALA A 125 28.26 -4.86 -4.81
C ALA A 125 28.03 -4.54 -3.32
N SER A 126 28.28 -3.29 -2.91
CA SER A 126 28.15 -2.89 -1.51
C SER A 126 26.71 -2.60 -1.04
N TRP A 127 25.73 -2.46 -1.96
CA TRP A 127 24.31 -2.24 -1.63
C TRP A 127 23.57 -3.53 -1.29
N TRP A 128 23.96 -4.64 -1.94
CA TRP A 128 23.34 -5.95 -1.77
C TRP A 128 23.29 -6.42 -0.30
N PRO A 129 24.37 -6.31 0.51
CA PRO A 129 24.33 -6.64 1.93
C PRO A 129 23.22 -5.90 2.70
N THR A 130 22.97 -4.63 2.38
CA THR A 130 21.95 -3.80 3.04
C THR A 130 20.54 -4.28 2.69
N LEU A 131 20.27 -4.55 1.41
CA LEU A 131 18.98 -5.09 0.96
C LEU A 131 18.70 -6.47 1.60
N GLU A 132 19.69 -7.37 1.56
CA GLU A 132 19.59 -8.70 2.16
C GLU A 132 19.38 -8.62 3.67
N ALA A 133 20.10 -7.72 4.35
CA ALA A 133 19.98 -7.54 5.79
C ALA A 133 18.58 -7.08 6.19
N PHE A 134 17.98 -6.19 5.42
CA PHE A 134 16.61 -5.71 5.67
C PHE A 134 15.57 -6.79 5.38
N GLY A 135 15.72 -7.54 4.28
CA GLY A 135 14.90 -8.72 4.02
C GLY A 135 14.95 -9.74 5.16
N ALA A 136 16.16 -10.05 5.64
CA ALA A 136 16.35 -10.94 6.78
C ALA A 136 15.72 -10.39 8.06
N ALA A 137 15.84 -9.09 8.34
CA ALA A 137 15.25 -8.46 9.50
C ALA A 137 13.71 -8.52 9.46
N SER A 138 13.10 -8.12 8.33
CA SER A 138 11.63 -8.19 8.13
C SER A 138 11.10 -9.61 8.28
N CYS A 139 11.81 -10.60 7.72
CA CYS A 139 11.46 -12.01 7.88
C CYS A 139 11.53 -12.46 9.35
N ALA A 140 12.62 -12.10 10.05
CA ALA A 140 12.84 -12.52 11.43
C ALA A 140 11.85 -11.90 12.43
N THR A 141 11.41 -10.66 12.20
CA THR A 141 10.48 -9.95 13.09
C THR A 141 9.01 -10.14 12.69
N GLY A 142 8.75 -10.62 11.48
CA GLY A 142 7.40 -10.65 10.90
C GLY A 142 6.88 -9.27 10.50
N THR A 143 7.71 -8.23 10.56
CA THR A 143 7.34 -6.86 10.20
C THR A 143 7.33 -6.70 8.68
N PRO A 144 6.21 -6.31 8.06
CA PRO A 144 6.14 -6.06 6.61
C PRO A 144 7.21 -5.06 6.15
N GLY A 145 8.05 -5.47 5.21
CA GLY A 145 9.19 -4.68 4.72
C GLY A 145 8.96 -4.10 3.32
N ILE A 146 9.24 -2.80 3.18
CA ILE A 146 9.17 -2.06 1.93
C ILE A 146 10.55 -1.49 1.64
N VAL A 147 11.07 -1.70 0.43
CA VAL A 147 12.26 -0.98 -0.05
C VAL A 147 11.81 0.11 -1.00
N ALA A 148 12.16 1.35 -0.67
CA ALA A 148 11.85 2.53 -1.45
C ALA A 148 13.15 3.16 -1.98
N ALA A 149 13.08 3.75 -3.16
CA ALA A 149 14.17 4.57 -3.69
C ALA A 149 13.78 6.05 -3.67
N SER A 150 14.75 6.94 -3.48
CA SER A 150 14.56 8.39 -3.53
C SER A 150 14.17 8.85 -4.94
N MET A 151 14.72 8.21 -5.96
CA MET A 151 14.33 8.38 -7.36
C MET A 151 13.97 7.02 -7.98
N ALA A 152 13.05 7.01 -8.93
CA ALA A 152 12.57 5.78 -9.56
C ALA A 152 13.69 4.98 -10.25
N GLU A 153 14.70 5.68 -10.78
CA GLU A 153 15.87 5.10 -11.45
C GLU A 153 16.83 4.38 -10.48
N ASN A 154 16.75 4.69 -9.18
CA ASN A 154 17.59 4.08 -8.15
C ASN A 154 17.07 2.72 -7.65
N LEU A 155 16.01 2.19 -8.27
CA LEU A 155 15.55 0.82 -8.03
C LEU A 155 15.49 0.03 -9.34
N PRO A 156 16.64 -0.44 -9.86
CA PRO A 156 16.69 -1.18 -11.12
C PRO A 156 15.88 -2.48 -11.08
N PRO A 157 15.40 -3.00 -12.23
CA PRO A 157 14.56 -4.20 -12.27
C PRO A 157 15.16 -5.45 -11.61
N VAL A 158 16.48 -5.61 -11.66
CA VAL A 158 17.18 -6.73 -10.98
C VAL A 158 17.08 -6.63 -9.46
N VAL A 159 17.12 -5.41 -8.92
CA VAL A 159 16.99 -5.13 -7.49
C VAL A 159 15.53 -5.31 -7.06
N GLU A 160 14.57 -4.88 -7.87
CA GLU A 160 13.14 -5.11 -7.59
C GLU A 160 12.80 -6.61 -7.52
N ALA A 161 13.31 -7.39 -8.48
CA ALA A 161 13.13 -8.84 -8.49
C ALA A 161 13.74 -9.48 -7.23
N ALA A 162 14.96 -9.09 -6.86
CA ALA A 162 15.60 -9.60 -5.66
C ALA A 162 14.88 -9.18 -4.37
N ALA A 163 14.39 -7.94 -4.28
CA ALA A 163 13.59 -7.48 -3.15
C ALA A 163 12.32 -8.34 -2.99
N VAL A 164 11.65 -8.66 -4.10
CA VAL A 164 10.50 -9.57 -4.11
C VAL A 164 10.88 -10.97 -3.61
N ASP A 165 12.00 -11.53 -4.06
CA ASP A 165 12.48 -12.85 -3.64
C ASP A 165 12.85 -12.90 -2.15
N LEU A 166 13.30 -11.76 -1.59
CA LEU A 166 13.56 -11.56 -0.16
C LEU A 166 12.29 -11.34 0.67
N GLY A 167 11.11 -11.33 0.04
CA GLY A 167 9.82 -11.10 0.71
C GLY A 167 9.51 -9.62 1.00
N LEU A 168 10.24 -8.70 0.38
CA LEU A 168 10.02 -7.26 0.48
C LEU A 168 9.09 -6.76 -0.63
N VAL A 169 8.54 -5.56 -0.45
CA VAL A 169 7.84 -4.84 -1.51
C VAL A 169 8.73 -3.72 -2.06
N PRO A 170 9.20 -3.81 -3.32
CA PRO A 170 9.90 -2.71 -3.97
C PRO A 170 8.93 -1.61 -4.40
N VAL A 171 9.29 -0.35 -4.14
CA VAL A 171 8.54 0.84 -4.57
C VAL A 171 9.50 1.89 -5.12
N ARG A 172 9.24 2.34 -6.35
CA ARG A 172 10.06 3.33 -7.06
C ARG A 172 9.73 4.77 -6.67
N GLY A 173 9.93 5.11 -5.40
CA GLY A 173 9.70 6.46 -4.88
C GLY A 173 9.27 6.46 -3.42
N ILE A 174 9.75 7.45 -2.66
CA ILE A 174 9.37 7.65 -1.26
C ILE A 174 7.90 8.08 -1.16
N ASP A 175 7.47 9.05 -1.98
CA ASP A 175 6.08 9.54 -1.99
C ASP A 175 5.10 8.40 -2.28
N GLU A 176 5.38 7.59 -3.30
CA GLU A 176 4.58 6.42 -3.67
C GLU A 176 4.54 5.36 -2.56
N ALA A 177 5.65 5.14 -1.86
CA ALA A 177 5.72 4.20 -0.75
C ALA A 177 4.81 4.65 0.40
N LEU A 178 4.92 5.92 0.80
CA LEU A 178 4.15 6.50 1.91
C LEU A 178 2.65 6.55 1.59
N VAL A 179 2.26 7.09 0.43
CA VAL A 179 0.85 7.15 0.01
C VAL A 179 0.23 5.75 -0.08
N THR A 180 0.99 4.77 -0.59
CA THR A 180 0.46 3.40 -0.66
C THR A 180 0.36 2.77 0.72
N LEU A 181 1.28 3.03 1.64
CA LEU A 181 1.20 2.55 3.02
C LEU A 181 -0.01 3.12 3.75
N GLU A 182 -0.29 4.41 3.62
CA GLU A 182 -1.48 5.05 4.17
C GLU A 182 -2.75 4.38 3.63
N ALA A 183 -2.86 4.22 2.31
CA ALA A 183 -4.01 3.57 1.69
C ALA A 183 -4.17 2.10 2.13
N THR A 184 -3.05 1.39 2.31
CA THR A 184 -3.01 -0.01 2.75
C THR A 184 -3.49 -0.15 4.19
N ALA A 185 -3.07 0.77 5.07
CA ALA A 185 -3.52 0.87 6.45
C ALA A 185 -5.00 1.28 6.54
N TRP A 186 -5.40 2.29 5.77
CA TRP A 186 -6.79 2.75 5.69
C TRP A 186 -7.74 1.62 5.30
N TRP A 187 -7.34 0.80 4.32
CA TRP A 187 -8.09 -0.36 3.87
C TRP A 187 -8.10 -1.45 4.94
N GLY A 188 -6.94 -1.86 5.45
CA GLY A 188 -6.83 -2.95 6.41
C GLY A 188 -7.64 -2.73 7.69
N ARG A 189 -7.70 -1.49 8.20
CA ARG A 189 -8.56 -1.12 9.34
C ARG A 189 -10.08 -1.19 9.06
N ARG A 190 -10.49 -1.29 7.78
CA ARG A 190 -11.90 -1.35 7.36
C ARG A 190 -12.35 -2.74 6.97
N VAL A 191 -11.41 -3.62 6.61
CA VAL A 191 -11.72 -5.01 6.29
C VAL A 191 -11.80 -5.86 7.57
N ASP A 192 -12.64 -5.43 8.52
CA ASP A 192 -13.18 -6.31 9.57
C ASP A 192 -14.31 -7.21 8.99
N ALA A 193 -14.63 -7.02 7.71
CA ALA A 193 -15.53 -7.88 6.96
C ALA A 193 -14.81 -9.21 6.65
N PRO A 194 -15.48 -10.36 6.85
CA PRO A 194 -14.94 -11.64 6.43
C PRO A 194 -14.49 -11.55 4.97
N ALA A 195 -13.31 -12.11 4.67
CA ALA A 195 -12.76 -12.14 3.32
C ALA A 195 -13.89 -12.48 2.34
N PRO A 196 -14.14 -11.68 1.30
CA PRO A 196 -15.19 -12.01 0.34
C PRO A 196 -14.93 -13.45 -0.10
N ALA A 197 -15.94 -14.31 0.06
CA ALA A 197 -15.80 -15.71 -0.31
C ALA A 197 -15.20 -15.73 -1.72
N PRO A 198 -14.09 -16.46 -1.94
CA PRO A 198 -13.46 -16.50 -3.26
C PRO A 198 -14.59 -16.74 -4.24
N ALA A 199 -14.70 -15.87 -5.26
CA ALA A 199 -15.67 -16.04 -6.32
C ALA A 199 -15.33 -17.39 -6.94
N THR A 200 -15.98 -18.44 -6.45
CA THR A 200 -15.76 -19.79 -6.94
C THR A 200 -16.07 -19.67 -8.42
N PRO A 201 -15.08 -19.89 -9.32
CA PRO A 201 -15.41 -19.97 -10.73
C PRO A 201 -16.54 -20.98 -10.78
N VAL A 202 -17.69 -20.61 -11.33
CA VAL A 202 -18.81 -21.54 -11.47
C VAL A 202 -18.31 -22.61 -12.43
N ALA A 203 -17.71 -23.68 -11.88
CA ALA A 203 -17.20 -24.81 -12.61
C ALA A 203 -18.42 -25.47 -13.24
N GLY A 204 -18.61 -25.23 -14.54
CA GLY A 204 -19.82 -25.65 -15.25
C GLY A 204 -20.68 -24.53 -15.83
N ALA A 205 -20.16 -23.32 -16.09
CA ALA A 205 -20.82 -22.36 -17.00
C ALA A 205 -20.87 -22.83 -18.47
N ALA A 206 -21.04 -24.13 -18.70
CA ALA A 206 -21.42 -24.73 -19.98
C ALA A 206 -22.95 -24.80 -20.08
N GLY A 207 -23.62 -23.68 -19.77
CA GLY A 207 -25.07 -23.51 -19.84
C GLY A 207 -25.41 -22.31 -20.69
N ASP A 208 -26.67 -22.24 -21.15
CA ASP A 208 -27.17 -21.11 -21.93
C ASP A 208 -27.04 -19.81 -21.12
N HIS A 209 -26.27 -18.85 -21.65
CA HIS A 209 -26.17 -17.52 -21.08
C HIS A 209 -27.40 -16.71 -21.48
N VAL A 210 -28.12 -16.20 -20.49
CA VAL A 210 -29.22 -15.26 -20.72
C VAL A 210 -28.73 -13.85 -20.41
N VAL A 211 -28.86 -12.95 -21.38
CA VAL A 211 -28.62 -11.52 -21.19
C VAL A 211 -29.86 -10.92 -20.55
N LEU A 212 -29.74 -10.48 -19.29
CA LEU A 212 -30.79 -9.71 -18.63
C LEU A 212 -30.77 -8.26 -19.13
N SER A 213 -31.94 -7.65 -19.25
CA SER A 213 -32.04 -6.20 -19.39
C SER A 213 -31.52 -5.49 -18.13
N GLU A 214 -31.16 -4.22 -18.25
CA GLU A 214 -30.72 -3.42 -17.10
C GLU A 214 -31.76 -3.41 -15.97
N ALA A 215 -33.06 -3.35 -16.30
CA ALA A 215 -34.13 -3.37 -15.32
C ALA A 215 -34.20 -4.72 -14.57
N GLU A 216 -34.11 -5.85 -15.30
CA GLU A 216 -34.11 -7.19 -14.72
C GLU A 216 -32.87 -7.44 -13.87
N ALA A 217 -31.68 -7.05 -14.36
CA ALA A 217 -30.42 -7.17 -13.63
C ALA A 217 -30.45 -6.36 -12.33
N LYS A 218 -30.97 -5.13 -12.37
CA LYS A 218 -31.13 -4.26 -11.20
C LYS A 218 -32.10 -4.84 -10.17
N ALA A 219 -33.26 -5.33 -10.60
CA ALA A 219 -34.22 -5.98 -9.71
C ALA A 219 -33.62 -7.24 -9.07
N TRP A 220 -32.90 -8.05 -9.85
CA TRP A 220 -32.24 -9.26 -9.37
C TRP A 220 -31.15 -8.96 -8.34
N LEU A 221 -30.27 -7.99 -8.61
CA LEU A 221 -29.22 -7.54 -7.69
C LEU A 221 -29.81 -6.96 -6.40
N GLY A 222 -30.83 -6.10 -6.52
CA GLY A 222 -31.53 -5.53 -5.37
C GLY A 222 -32.19 -6.60 -4.48
N GLY A 223 -32.75 -7.66 -5.09
CA GLY A 223 -33.26 -8.82 -4.36
C GLY A 223 -32.22 -9.58 -3.55
N HIS A 224 -30.93 -9.41 -3.87
CA HIS A 224 -29.79 -9.99 -3.14
C HIS A 224 -29.08 -8.97 -2.23
N GLY A 225 -29.69 -7.80 -1.97
CA GLY A 225 -29.17 -6.79 -1.06
C GLY A 225 -28.06 -5.90 -1.64
N VAL A 226 -27.78 -5.99 -2.95
CA VAL A 226 -26.90 -5.03 -3.61
C VAL A 226 -27.63 -3.69 -3.72
N PRO A 227 -27.04 -2.56 -3.26
CA PRO A 227 -27.64 -1.25 -3.44
C PRO A 227 -27.80 -0.93 -4.93
N VAL A 228 -29.04 -0.61 -5.34
CA VAL A 228 -29.37 -0.26 -6.72
C VAL A 228 -30.12 1.07 -6.72
N PRO A 229 -29.76 2.03 -7.60
CA PRO A 229 -30.49 3.29 -7.71
C PRO A 229 -31.97 3.05 -8.05
N ALA A 230 -32.86 3.85 -7.46
CA ALA A 230 -34.28 3.84 -7.82
C ALA A 230 -34.46 4.16 -9.32
N GLY A 231 -35.34 3.42 -9.98
CA GLY A 231 -35.59 3.57 -11.40
C GLY A 231 -36.76 2.73 -11.85
N GLU A 232 -37.35 3.10 -13.00
CA GLU A 232 -38.55 2.46 -13.51
C GLU A 232 -38.52 2.36 -15.03
N LEU A 233 -39.06 1.25 -15.56
CA LEU A 233 -39.26 1.08 -16.99
C LEU A 233 -40.58 1.73 -17.38
N VAL A 234 -40.52 2.77 -18.18
CA VAL A 234 -41.69 3.56 -18.55
C VAL A 234 -41.74 3.85 -20.04
N SER A 235 -42.94 4.16 -20.53
CA SER A 235 -43.12 4.68 -21.87
C SER A 235 -42.59 6.11 -21.96
N VAL A 236 -42.34 6.61 -23.18
CA VAL A 236 -41.94 8.01 -23.40
C VAL A 236 -42.98 8.99 -22.84
N ALA A 237 -44.27 8.64 -22.92
CA ALA A 237 -45.36 9.49 -22.44
C ALA A 237 -45.34 9.66 -20.91
N ASP A 238 -44.84 8.67 -20.17
CA ASP A 238 -44.85 8.67 -18.71
C ASP A 238 -43.51 9.09 -18.11
N ALA A 239 -42.50 9.36 -18.94
CA ALA A 239 -41.12 9.58 -18.51
C ALA A 239 -40.98 10.80 -17.58
N ALA A 240 -41.59 11.94 -17.94
CA ALA A 240 -41.52 13.17 -17.15
C ALA A 240 -42.18 13.01 -15.77
N THR A 241 -43.42 12.50 -15.72
CA THR A 241 -44.14 12.26 -14.47
C THR A 241 -43.42 11.23 -13.58
N THR A 242 -42.76 10.24 -14.19
CA THR A 242 -41.97 9.27 -13.44
C THR A 242 -40.71 9.89 -12.86
N ALA A 243 -40.01 10.73 -13.62
CA ALA A 243 -38.84 11.45 -13.14
C ALA A 243 -39.17 12.39 -11.96
N GLU A 244 -40.33 13.07 -12.01
CA GLU A 244 -40.82 13.89 -10.88
C GLU A 244 -41.01 13.08 -9.60
N ARG A 245 -41.49 11.83 -9.72
CA ARG A 245 -41.67 10.94 -8.56
C ARG A 245 -40.35 10.37 -8.05
N ILE A 246 -39.41 10.04 -8.94
CA ILE A 246 -38.08 9.53 -8.56
C ILE A 246 -37.25 10.64 -7.89
N GLY A 247 -37.39 11.88 -8.38
CA GLY A 247 -36.62 13.03 -7.94
C GLY A 247 -35.41 13.30 -8.85
N TRP A 248 -35.19 14.57 -9.17
CA TRP A 248 -34.11 15.04 -10.01
C TRP A 248 -32.77 15.18 -9.25
N PRO A 249 -31.61 15.07 -9.92
CA PRO A 249 -31.45 14.78 -11.34
C PRO A 249 -31.66 13.28 -11.67
N VAL A 250 -32.13 13.00 -12.90
CA VAL A 250 -32.33 11.63 -13.38
C VAL A 250 -31.51 11.34 -14.63
N VAL A 251 -31.35 10.04 -14.90
CA VAL A 251 -30.77 9.52 -16.13
C VAL A 251 -31.86 8.77 -16.90
N VAL A 252 -32.05 9.11 -18.17
CA VAL A 252 -32.96 8.39 -19.07
C VAL A 252 -32.15 7.49 -20.01
N LYS A 253 -32.60 6.24 -20.16
CA LYS A 253 -31.95 5.26 -21.01
C LYS A 253 -32.96 4.50 -21.86
N VAL A 254 -32.69 4.37 -23.15
CA VAL A 254 -33.49 3.55 -24.08
C VAL A 254 -33.28 2.07 -23.75
N VAL A 255 -34.35 1.28 -23.84
CA VAL A 255 -34.35 -0.16 -23.55
C VAL A 255 -34.46 -0.96 -24.84
N GLY A 256 -33.86 -2.16 -24.87
CA GLY A 256 -33.86 -3.04 -26.05
C GLY A 256 -32.62 -2.94 -26.95
N VAL A 257 -31.64 -2.11 -26.59
CA VAL A 257 -30.36 -1.95 -27.29
C VAL A 257 -29.21 -2.36 -26.37
N GLY A 258 -28.28 -3.17 -26.90
CA GLY A 258 -27.10 -3.63 -26.18
C GLY A 258 -26.15 -2.48 -25.83
N HIS A 259 -25.65 -1.79 -26.87
CA HIS A 259 -24.82 -0.60 -26.72
C HIS A 259 -25.66 0.68 -26.86
N LYS A 260 -26.17 1.18 -25.73
CA LYS A 260 -27.04 2.37 -25.71
C LYS A 260 -26.32 3.65 -26.15
N SER A 261 -25.01 3.72 -25.91
CA SER A 261 -24.17 4.85 -26.35
C SER A 261 -24.06 4.96 -27.86
N ASP A 262 -24.14 3.85 -28.60
CA ASP A 262 -23.99 3.83 -30.06
C ASP A 262 -25.23 4.41 -30.78
N VAL A 263 -26.31 4.63 -30.04
CA VAL A 263 -27.59 5.14 -30.55
C VAL A 263 -28.03 6.41 -29.83
N ASP A 264 -27.12 7.10 -29.14
CA ASP A 264 -27.42 8.25 -28.26
C ASP A 264 -28.57 7.94 -27.26
N GLY A 265 -28.70 6.68 -26.87
CA GLY A 265 -29.80 6.16 -26.06
C GLY A 265 -29.62 6.37 -24.56
N VAL A 266 -28.74 7.28 -24.14
CA VAL A 266 -28.51 7.66 -22.75
C VAL A 266 -28.43 9.17 -22.65
N VAL A 267 -29.28 9.76 -21.84
CA VAL A 267 -29.22 11.19 -21.49
C VAL A 267 -29.02 11.30 -19.99
N LEU A 268 -27.95 11.99 -19.61
CA LEU A 268 -27.55 12.20 -18.22
C LEU A 268 -27.99 13.58 -17.76
N ASP A 269 -27.98 13.78 -16.44
CA ASP A 269 -28.07 15.11 -15.83
C ASP A 269 -29.33 15.89 -16.23
N LEU A 270 -30.44 15.18 -16.38
CA LEU A 270 -31.74 15.80 -16.62
C LEU A 270 -32.27 16.35 -15.29
N HIS A 271 -32.79 17.57 -15.31
CA HIS A 271 -33.22 18.31 -14.13
C HIS A 271 -34.69 18.75 -14.18
N ASP A 272 -35.34 18.61 -15.32
CA ASP A 272 -36.75 18.91 -15.53
C ASP A 272 -37.33 18.03 -16.64
N GLY A 273 -38.66 18.08 -16.78
CA GLY A 273 -39.42 17.23 -17.69
C GLY A 273 -39.66 17.80 -19.09
N VAL A 274 -38.98 18.89 -19.48
CA VAL A 274 -39.20 19.61 -20.75
C VAL A 274 -38.06 19.36 -21.74
#